data_AF-A0A660Z3I9-F1
#
_entry.id   AF-A0A660Z3I9-F1
#
_cell.length_a   1.000
_cell.length_b   1.000
_cell.length_c   1.000
_cell.angle_alpha   90.00
_cell.angle_beta   90.00
_cell.angle_gamma   90.00
#
_symmetry.space_group_name_H-M   'P 1'
#
loop_
_entity.id
_entity.type
_entity.pdbx_description
1 polymer ?
#
loop_
_entity_poly.entity_id
_entity_poly.type
_entity_poly.pdbx_seq_one_letter_code
_entity_poly.pdbx_strand_id
1 'polypeptide(L)'
;MNIKYLYILVSVISVVFLTLTAFTGKQSIDDEIVTNKDLINFSHSFHSDMAECADCHSAVVESISLSDRLLPDHDDCANCHDVDDDE
;
A
#
# COMPACT_ATOMS: atom_id res chain seq x y z
N MET A 1 44.87 -25.73 -11.84
CA MET A 1 43.44 -26.13 -11.94
C MET A 1 42.96 -25.75 -13.32
N ASN A 2 42.38 -26.68 -14.09
CA ASN A 2 41.97 -26.37 -15.48
C ASN A 2 40.91 -25.27 -15.46
N ILE A 3 41.08 -24.26 -16.31
CA ILE A 3 40.21 -23.06 -16.31
C ILE A 3 38.72 -23.40 -16.49
N LYS A 4 38.43 -24.53 -17.14
CA LYS A 4 37.08 -25.10 -17.27
C LYS A 4 36.43 -25.44 -15.92
N TYR A 5 37.19 -25.94 -14.94
CA TYR A 5 36.68 -26.24 -13.60
C TYR A 5 36.39 -24.97 -12.79
N LEU A 6 37.15 -23.89 -13.05
CA LEU A 6 36.91 -22.59 -12.43
C LEU A 6 35.58 -21.98 -12.90
N TYR A 7 35.28 -22.05 -14.20
CA TYR A 7 33.99 -21.60 -14.74
C TYR A 7 32.79 -22.41 -14.20
N ILE A 8 32.93 -23.73 -14.11
CA ILE A 8 31.88 -24.59 -13.54
C ILE A 8 31.60 -24.22 -12.08
N LEU A 9 32.65 -24.00 -11.28
CA LEU A 9 32.52 -23.64 -9.88
C LEU A 9 31.82 -22.28 -9.70
N VAL A 10 32.19 -21.26 -10.47
CA VAL A 10 31.55 -19.93 -10.42
C VAL A 10 30.08 -19.99 -10.86
N SER A 11 29.77 -20.79 -11.88
CA SER A 11 28.39 -20.98 -12.34
C SER A 11 27.51 -21.65 -11.28
N VAL A 12 28.03 -22.68 -10.60
CA VAL A 12 27.29 -23.37 -9.53
C VAL A 12 27.07 -22.43 -8.35
N ILE A 13 28.08 -21.68 -7.93
CA ILE A 13 27.97 -20.71 -6.84
C ILE A 13 26.92 -19.63 -7.15
N SER A 14 26.89 -19.13 -8.39
CA SER A 14 25.91 -18.13 -8.82
C SER A 14 24.47 -18.67 -8.77
N VAL A 15 24.25 -19.91 -9.23
CA VAL A 15 22.93 -20.56 -9.16
C VAL A 15 22.50 -20.82 -7.72
N VAL A 16 23.42 -21.26 -6.86
CA VAL A 16 23.16 -21.46 -5.43
C VAL A 16 22.82 -20.14 -4.74
N PHE A 17 23.54 -19.06 -5.05
CA PHE A 17 23.25 -17.74 -4.52
C PHE A 17 21.85 -17.24 -4.95
N LEU A 18 21.51 -17.36 -6.23
CA LEU A 18 20.19 -16.96 -6.75
C LEU A 18 19.04 -17.77 -6.17
N THR A 19 19.24 -19.06 -5.93
CA THR A 19 18.21 -19.92 -5.32
C THR A 19 18.06 -19.57 -3.83
N LEU A 20 19.16 -19.39 -3.08
CA LEU A 20 19.09 -19.00 -1.68
C LEU A 20 18.40 -17.64 -1.49
N THR A 21 18.68 -16.64 -2.32
CA THR A 21 18.00 -15.33 -2.24
C THR A 21 16.51 -15.43 -2.59
N ALA A 22 16.14 -16.25 -3.59
CA ALA A 22 14.74 -16.48 -3.94
C ALA A 22 13.93 -17.16 -2.82
N PHE A 23 14.54 -18.09 -2.07
CA PHE A 23 13.87 -18.78 -0.95
C PHE A 23 13.90 -17.99 0.36
N THR A 24 14.91 -17.15 0.59
CA THR A 24 15.03 -16.34 1.82
C THR A 24 14.12 -15.11 1.78
N GLY A 25 13.76 -14.61 0.59
CA GLY A 25 12.87 -13.45 0.41
C GLY A 25 11.38 -13.68 0.74
N LYS A 26 11.01 -14.80 1.35
CA LYS A 26 9.62 -15.14 1.71
C LYS A 26 9.36 -15.16 3.22
N GLN A 27 10.23 -14.54 4.03
CA GLN A 27 10.10 -14.45 5.49
C GLN A 27 9.96 -12.99 5.95
N SER A 28 8.81 -12.43 5.65
CA SER A 28 8.12 -11.35 6.35
C SER A 28 6.77 -11.33 5.64
N ILE A 29 5.63 -11.47 6.30
CA ILE A 29 4.96 -10.40 7.01
C ILE A 29 4.02 -11.06 8.02
N ASP A 30 4.41 -11.05 9.30
CA ASP A 30 3.49 -11.07 10.45
C ASP A 30 3.26 -9.62 10.91
N ASP A 31 3.38 -8.62 10.00
CA ASP A 31 2.79 -7.32 10.29
C ASP A 31 1.27 -7.55 10.25
N GLU A 32 0.67 -7.48 11.44
CA GLU A 32 -0.74 -7.18 11.61
C GLU A 32 -1.14 -6.20 10.51
N ILE A 33 -2.03 -6.63 9.60
CA ILE A 33 -2.51 -5.75 8.53
C ILE A 33 -3.36 -4.69 9.22
N VAL A 34 -2.71 -3.62 9.65
CA VAL A 34 -3.35 -2.44 10.18
C VAL A 34 -4.08 -1.81 8.99
N THR A 35 -5.39 -1.99 8.97
CA THR A 35 -6.24 -1.39 7.93
C THR A 35 -6.54 0.05 8.30
N ASN A 36 -6.96 0.87 7.33
CA ASN A 36 -7.36 2.25 7.63
C ASN A 36 -8.48 2.34 8.68
N LYS A 37 -9.30 1.28 8.86
CA LYS A 37 -10.32 1.23 9.92
C LYS A 37 -9.72 1.12 11.32
N ASP A 38 -8.53 0.56 11.44
CA ASP A 38 -7.82 0.41 12.71
C ASP A 38 -7.09 1.71 13.08
N LEU A 39 -6.81 2.57 12.09
CA LEU A 39 -6.13 3.86 12.24
C LEU A 39 -7.11 5.04 12.37
N ILE A 40 -8.22 4.99 11.63
CA ILE A 40 -9.16 6.10 11.49
C ILE A 40 -10.56 5.63 11.91
N ASN A 41 -11.05 6.16 13.03
CA ASN A 41 -12.40 5.90 13.50
C ASN A 41 -13.40 6.82 12.80
N PHE A 42 -13.81 6.43 11.58
CA PHE A 42 -14.77 7.17 10.76
C PHE A 42 -16.15 6.49 10.73
N SER A 43 -17.21 7.28 10.96
CA SER A 43 -18.60 6.83 10.92
C SER A 43 -19.36 7.43 9.74
N HIS A 44 -19.61 6.63 8.70
CA HIS A 44 -20.42 7.06 7.55
C HIS A 44 -21.84 7.49 7.97
N SER A 45 -22.48 6.77 8.89
CA SER A 45 -23.86 7.06 9.31
C SER A 45 -23.99 8.39 10.03
N PHE A 46 -22.97 8.79 10.79
CA PHE A 46 -22.97 10.08 11.49
C PHE A 46 -22.82 11.24 10.50
N HIS A 47 -21.90 11.11 9.53
CA HIS A 47 -21.63 12.19 8.59
C HIS A 47 -22.70 12.31 7.50
N SER A 48 -23.34 11.22 7.08
CA SER A 48 -24.41 11.26 6.07
C SER A 48 -25.65 12.03 6.51
N ASP A 49 -25.82 12.25 7.82
CA ASP A 49 -26.92 13.08 8.35
C ASP A 49 -26.60 14.58 8.29
N MET A 50 -25.35 14.96 7.99
CA MET A 50 -24.84 16.33 8.07
C MET A 50 -24.20 16.83 6.77
N ALA A 51 -23.77 15.93 5.89
CA ALA A 51 -23.09 16.22 4.64
C ALA A 51 -23.63 15.34 3.51
N GLU A 52 -23.56 15.83 2.28
CA GLU A 52 -23.93 15.12 1.07
C GLU A 52 -22.78 14.22 0.60
N CYS A 53 -23.11 13.18 -0.18
CA CYS A 53 -22.12 12.22 -0.67
C CYS A 53 -20.95 12.89 -1.41
N ALA A 54 -21.25 13.93 -2.20
CA ALA A 54 -20.26 14.65 -3.01
C ALA A 54 -19.32 15.53 -2.18
N ASP A 55 -19.67 15.84 -0.93
CA ASP A 55 -18.83 16.65 -0.04
C ASP A 55 -17.56 15.91 0.39
N CYS A 56 -17.59 14.57 0.43
CA CYS A 56 -16.41 13.73 0.67
C CYS A 56 -15.94 12.97 -0.57
N HIS A 57 -16.88 12.55 -1.45
CA HIS A 57 -16.56 11.81 -2.67
C HIS A 57 -16.51 12.72 -3.90
N SER A 58 -15.75 13.81 -3.80
CA SER A 58 -15.66 14.86 -4.82
C SER A 58 -15.25 14.30 -6.20
N ALA A 59 -14.33 13.34 -6.24
CA ALA A 59 -13.88 12.71 -7.49
C ALA A 59 -14.90 11.75 -8.13
N VAL A 60 -15.94 11.30 -7.39
CA VAL A 60 -16.92 10.33 -7.92
C VAL A 60 -17.74 10.93 -9.04
N VAL A 61 -18.07 12.22 -8.98
CA VAL A 61 -18.93 12.87 -9.98
C VAL A 61 -18.27 12.98 -11.35
N GLU A 62 -16.94 12.94 -11.42
CA GLU A 62 -16.16 13.05 -12.65
C GLU A 62 -15.54 11.71 -13.10
N SER A 63 -15.57 10.70 -12.24
CA SER A 63 -14.97 9.40 -12.54
C SER A 63 -15.71 8.67 -13.66
N ILE A 64 -14.93 8.14 -14.61
CA ILE A 64 -15.41 7.33 -15.73
C ILE A 64 -14.82 5.91 -15.71
N SER A 65 -14.05 5.58 -14.68
CA SER A 65 -13.31 4.32 -14.56
C SER A 65 -13.55 3.67 -13.20
N LEU A 66 -13.89 2.38 -13.24
CA LEU A 66 -14.05 1.56 -12.03
C LEU A 66 -12.73 1.31 -11.30
N SER A 67 -11.60 1.71 -11.89
CA SER A 67 -10.26 1.54 -11.33
C SER A 67 -9.80 2.77 -10.53
N ASP A 68 -10.58 3.85 -10.57
CA ASP A 68 -10.21 5.10 -9.92
C ASP A 68 -10.31 4.95 -8.40
N ARG A 69 -9.35 5.52 -7.67
CA ARG A 69 -9.41 5.56 -6.21
C ARG A 69 -10.28 6.75 -5.80
N LEU A 70 -11.54 6.45 -5.51
CA LEU A 70 -12.57 7.46 -5.18
C LEU A 70 -12.88 7.51 -3.68
N LEU A 71 -11.90 7.14 -2.86
CA LEU A 71 -11.99 7.29 -1.41
C LEU A 71 -11.54 8.70 -1.03
N PRO A 72 -12.19 9.35 -0.06
CA PRO A 72 -11.75 10.66 0.42
C PRO A 72 -10.30 10.59 0.93
N ASP A 73 -9.58 11.67 0.73
CA ASP A 73 -8.23 11.84 1.27
C ASP A 73 -8.20 12.76 2.50
N HIS A 74 -6.99 13.12 2.94
CA HIS A 74 -6.79 13.97 4.10
C HIS A 74 -7.41 15.36 3.91
N ASP A 75 -7.27 15.95 2.72
CA ASP A 75 -7.73 17.29 2.42
C ASP A 75 -9.26 17.35 2.42
N ASP A 76 -9.92 16.26 1.99
CA ASP A 76 -11.37 16.12 2.10
C ASP A 76 -11.88 16.22 3.56
N CYS A 77 -11.09 15.74 4.52
CA CYS A 77 -11.40 15.84 5.95
C CYS A 77 -11.15 17.27 6.49
N ALA A 78 -10.07 17.91 6.02
CA ALA A 78 -9.64 19.26 6.37
C ALA A 78 -10.65 20.36 5.97
N ASN A 79 -11.53 20.06 5.01
CA ASN A 79 -12.57 21.00 4.58
C ASN A 79 -13.55 21.38 5.70
N CYS A 80 -13.72 20.52 6.70
CA CYS A 80 -14.60 20.75 7.84
C CYS A 80 -13.89 20.67 9.20
N HIS A 81 -12.81 19.89 9.28
CA HIS A 81 -12.04 19.71 10.51
C HIS A 81 -10.74 20.49 10.45
N ASP A 82 -10.35 21.08 11.58
CA ASP A 82 -8.97 21.54 11.74
C ASP A 82 -8.10 20.29 11.91
N VAL A 83 -7.17 20.09 10.98
CA VAL A 83 -6.26 18.95 10.96
C VAL A 83 -4.85 19.51 11.12
N ASP A 84 -4.19 19.10 12.20
CA ASP A 84 -2.80 19.46 12.45
C ASP A 84 -1.89 18.55 11.61
N ASP A 85 -1.27 19.13 10.57
CA ASP A 85 -0.26 18.48 9.71
C ASP A 85 1.17 18.57 10.28
N ASP A 86 1.32 19.04 11.53
CA ASP A 86 2.61 19.25 12.17
C ASP A 86 3.25 17.92 12.63
N GLU A 87 3.86 17.20 11.68
CA GLU A 87 4.96 16.22 11.90
C GLU A 87 6.23 16.58 11.12
#